data_AF-A0A2E0XVK1-F1
#
_entry.id   AF-A0A2E0XVK1-F1
#
_cell.length_a   1.000
_cell.length_b   1.000
_cell.length_c   1.000
_cell.angle_alpha   90.00
_cell.angle_beta   90.00
_cell.angle_gamma   90.00
#
_symmetry.space_group_name_H-M   'P 1'
#
loop_
_entity.id
_entity.type
_entity.pdbx_description
1 polymer ?
#
loop_
_entity_poly.entity_id
_entity_poly.type
_entity_poly.pdbx_seq_one_letter_code
_entity_poly.pdbx_strand_id
1 'polypeptide(L)'
;MNITKIILISLLIFSSCQSNLNKRSTDINSEKITWSNSDEFPSVKSCNELIQTELIKECFKNFLSNEILKNLNLSKVLIDKPVNDTVNITLLVDNKGTISIINKIIPEKIIDAIPNFNFLLTNAIDSLPIVLPGTKTSLGISVNSKFQLPIILKSQ
;
A
#
# COMPACT_ATOMS: atom_id res chain seq x y z
N MET A 1 -43.62 22.59 56.21
CA MET A 1 -42.77 23.29 55.23
C MET A 1 -41.84 22.27 54.58
N ASN A 2 -41.77 22.23 53.25
CA ASN A 2 -40.76 21.54 52.42
C ASN A 2 -41.00 20.12 51.87
N ILE A 3 -42.23 19.66 51.66
CA ILE A 3 -42.48 18.46 50.83
C ILE A 3 -42.66 18.87 49.35
N THR A 4 -43.32 20.01 49.11
CA THR A 4 -43.51 20.59 47.78
C THR A 4 -42.20 21.07 47.13
N LYS A 5 -41.19 21.42 47.92
CA LYS A 5 -39.85 21.77 47.40
C LYS A 5 -39.05 20.54 46.94
N ILE A 6 -39.27 19.37 47.56
CA ILE A 6 -38.57 18.12 47.20
C ILE A 6 -39.09 17.61 45.85
N ILE A 7 -40.39 17.75 45.59
CA ILE A 7 -41.01 17.37 44.31
C ILE A 7 -40.54 18.28 43.16
N LEU A 8 -40.29 19.56 43.43
CA LEU A 8 -39.82 20.52 42.41
C LEU A 8 -38.34 20.30 42.02
N ILE A 9 -37.54 19.73 42.91
CA ILE A 9 -36.10 19.44 42.67
C ILE A 9 -35.89 18.10 41.94
N SER A 10 -36.83 17.16 42.05
CA SER A 10 -36.75 15.87 41.35
C SER A 10 -37.05 15.96 39.85
N LEU A 11 -37.64 17.05 39.36
CA LEU A 11 -38.07 17.20 37.97
C LEU A 11 -36.98 17.79 37.04
N LEU A 12 -35.81 18.14 37.57
CA LEU A 12 -34.74 18.80 36.81
C LEU A 12 -33.63 17.87 36.28
N ILE A 13 -33.75 16.55 36.45
CA ILE A 13 -32.68 15.59 36.12
C ILE A 13 -32.95 14.65 34.93
N PHE A 14 -33.99 14.90 34.13
CA PHE A 14 -34.29 14.09 32.92
C PHE A 14 -34.08 14.84 31.59
N SER A 15 -33.11 15.73 31.50
CA SER A 15 -32.57 16.12 30.19
C SER A 15 -31.47 15.13 29.78
N SER A 16 -31.89 13.95 29.32
CA SER A 16 -31.01 13.02 28.62
C SER A 16 -30.52 13.69 27.32
N CYS A 17 -29.22 13.95 27.22
CA CYS A 17 -28.61 14.41 26.00
C CYS A 17 -28.56 13.23 25.01
N GLN A 18 -29.57 13.12 24.13
CA GLN A 18 -29.55 12.21 23.00
C GLN A 18 -28.53 12.75 22.00
N SER A 19 -27.25 12.39 22.16
CA SER A 19 -26.28 12.57 21.09
C SER A 19 -26.67 11.63 19.97
N ASN A 20 -27.49 12.14 19.04
CA ASN A 20 -27.48 11.66 17.67
C ASN A 20 -26.07 11.94 17.14
N LEU A 21 -25.14 11.05 17.46
CA LEU A 21 -23.98 10.77 16.64
C LEU A 21 -24.55 10.21 15.34
N ASN A 22 -25.10 11.11 14.52
CA ASN A 22 -24.96 10.97 13.09
C ASN A 22 -23.47 10.76 12.92
N LYS A 23 -23.07 9.49 12.76
CA LYS A 23 -21.88 9.13 12.02
C LYS A 23 -22.10 9.80 10.67
N ARG A 24 -21.74 11.09 10.57
CA ARG A 24 -21.10 11.60 9.39
C ARG A 24 -19.99 10.58 9.19
N SER A 25 -20.24 9.63 8.29
CA SER A 25 -19.23 9.28 7.34
C SER A 25 -18.64 10.62 6.94
N THR A 26 -17.56 11.01 7.61
CA THR A 26 -16.57 11.83 6.96
C THR A 26 -16.32 11.03 5.70
N ASP A 27 -16.99 11.43 4.62
CA ASP A 27 -16.39 11.36 3.31
C ASP A 27 -15.05 12.04 3.54
N ILE A 28 -14.07 11.23 3.95
CA ILE A 28 -12.68 11.57 3.81
C ILE A 28 -12.58 11.55 2.31
N ASN A 29 -12.96 12.69 1.72
CA ASN A 29 -12.59 13.06 0.39
C ASN A 29 -11.10 12.72 0.41
N SER A 30 -10.75 11.62 -0.23
CA SER A 30 -9.37 11.24 -0.41
C SER A 30 -8.86 12.30 -1.36
N GLU A 31 -8.63 13.51 -0.83
CA GLU A 31 -7.95 14.56 -1.53
C GLU A 31 -6.72 13.85 -2.05
N LYS A 32 -6.66 13.71 -3.37
CA LYS A 32 -5.44 13.28 -4.02
C LYS A 32 -4.49 14.41 -3.71
N ILE A 33 -3.80 14.32 -2.56
CA ILE A 33 -2.83 15.31 -2.12
C ILE A 33 -1.73 15.23 -3.17
N THR A 34 -1.78 16.16 -4.13
CA THR A 34 -0.84 16.22 -5.24
C THR A 34 0.58 16.21 -4.69
N TRP A 35 1.45 15.41 -5.29
CA TRP A 35 2.87 15.38 -4.92
C TRP A 35 3.49 16.75 -5.16
N SER A 36 4.16 17.28 -4.14
CA SER A 36 4.98 18.48 -4.22
C SER A 36 6.43 18.10 -4.58
N ASN A 37 7.21 19.06 -5.08
CA ASN A 37 8.63 18.83 -5.39
C ASN A 37 9.47 18.55 -4.14
N SER A 38 8.99 18.95 -2.95
CA SER A 38 9.64 18.70 -1.67
C SER A 38 9.23 17.39 -1.03
N ASP A 39 8.21 16.70 -1.55
CA ASP A 39 7.76 15.44 -0.98
C ASP A 39 8.78 14.33 -1.25
N GLU A 40 8.94 13.45 -0.28
CA GLU A 40 9.82 12.30 -0.39
C GLU A 40 9.03 11.10 -0.90
N PHE A 41 9.57 10.43 -1.92
CA PHE A 41 8.99 9.21 -2.44
C PHE A 41 9.46 8.01 -1.60
N PRO A 42 8.67 6.93 -1.55
CA PRO A 42 9.12 5.68 -0.97
C PRO A 42 10.45 5.23 -1.56
N SER A 43 11.33 4.73 -0.70
CA SER A 43 12.71 4.43 -1.06
C SER A 43 13.34 3.40 -0.13
N VAL A 44 14.61 3.09 -0.38
CA VAL A 44 15.47 2.34 0.53
C VAL A 44 16.74 3.14 0.79
N LYS A 45 17.44 2.81 1.88
CA LYS A 45 18.62 3.57 2.32
C LYS A 45 19.67 3.74 1.20
N SER A 46 19.88 2.72 0.37
CA SER A 46 20.83 2.78 -0.76
C SER A 46 20.41 3.72 -1.89
N CYS A 47 19.13 4.08 -1.99
CA CYS A 47 18.65 5.04 -3.00
C CYS A 47 18.67 6.48 -2.49
N ASN A 48 18.74 6.70 -1.17
CA ASN A 48 18.68 8.05 -0.57
C ASN A 48 19.94 8.88 -0.76
N GLU A 49 21.03 8.27 -1.25
CA GLU A 49 22.25 9.00 -1.64
C GLU A 49 22.05 9.78 -2.96
N LEU A 50 20.96 9.49 -3.70
CA LEU A 50 20.61 10.16 -4.94
C LEU A 50 19.88 11.48 -4.66
N ILE A 51 20.18 12.51 -5.45
CA ILE A 51 19.61 13.86 -5.26
C ILE A 51 18.34 14.04 -6.09
N GLN A 52 18.29 13.46 -7.30
CA GLN A 52 17.19 13.66 -8.22
C GLN A 52 16.04 12.69 -7.94
N THR A 53 14.83 13.22 -7.80
CA THR A 53 13.61 12.45 -7.53
C THR A 53 13.39 11.31 -8.53
N GLU A 54 13.68 11.54 -9.81
CA GLU A 54 13.48 10.50 -10.83
C GLU A 54 14.47 9.34 -10.66
N LEU A 55 15.73 9.64 -10.32
CA LEU A 55 16.73 8.62 -10.02
C LEU A 55 16.38 7.83 -8.75
N ILE A 56 15.80 8.47 -7.74
CA ILE A 56 15.31 7.78 -6.53
C ILE A 56 14.19 6.80 -6.90
N LYS A 57 13.21 7.24 -7.71
CA LYS A 57 12.10 6.37 -8.16
C LYS A 57 12.59 5.20 -8.99
N GLU A 58 13.53 5.44 -9.91
CA GLU A 58 14.13 4.40 -10.73
C GLU A 58 14.91 3.40 -9.87
N CYS A 59 15.76 3.89 -8.96
CA CYS A 59 16.50 3.07 -8.00
C CYS A 59 15.55 2.20 -7.16
N PHE A 60 14.47 2.79 -6.64
CA PHE A 60 13.48 2.06 -5.86
C PHE A 60 12.74 1.01 -6.68
N LYS A 61 12.34 1.33 -7.93
CA LYS A 61 11.76 0.35 -8.86
C LYS A 61 12.71 -0.81 -9.11
N ASN A 62 13.99 -0.54 -9.33
CA ASN A 62 15.01 -1.57 -9.57
C ASN A 62 15.23 -2.44 -8.33
N PHE A 63 15.27 -1.84 -7.13
CA PHE A 63 15.31 -2.56 -5.87
C PHE A 63 14.13 -3.53 -5.74
N LEU A 64 12.90 -3.06 -5.97
CA LEU A 64 11.70 -3.89 -5.92
C LEU A 64 11.75 -5.02 -6.94
N SER A 65 12.08 -4.72 -8.19
CA SER A 65 12.22 -5.74 -9.25
C SER A 65 13.21 -6.82 -8.86
N ASN A 66 14.39 -6.44 -8.35
CA ASN A 66 15.44 -7.39 -7.99
C ASN A 66 15.03 -8.28 -6.82
N GLU A 67 14.47 -7.71 -5.74
CA GLU A 67 14.02 -8.50 -4.60
C GLU A 67 12.82 -9.40 -4.95
N ILE A 68 11.88 -8.94 -5.78
CA ILE A 68 10.77 -9.78 -6.24
C ILE A 68 11.30 -10.95 -7.09
N LEU A 69 12.20 -10.70 -8.04
CA LEU A 69 12.77 -11.76 -8.88
C LEU A 69 13.55 -12.79 -8.06
N LYS A 70 14.34 -12.32 -7.08
CA LYS A 70 15.06 -13.16 -6.13
C LYS A 70 14.11 -14.02 -5.29
N ASN A 71 13.01 -13.44 -4.80
CA ASN A 71 12.04 -14.15 -3.96
C ASN A 71 11.12 -15.09 -4.77
N LEU A 72 10.82 -14.77 -6.04
CA LEU A 72 10.04 -15.62 -6.94
C LEU A 72 10.70 -16.98 -7.17
N ASN A 73 12.05 -17.04 -7.13
CA ASN A 73 12.88 -18.25 -7.21
C ASN A 73 12.30 -19.36 -8.10
N LEU A 74 12.24 -19.09 -9.41
CA LEU A 74 11.69 -20.02 -10.40
C LEU A 74 12.62 -21.19 -10.73
N SER A 75 13.81 -21.25 -10.15
CA SER A 75 14.85 -22.25 -10.46
C SER A 75 14.43 -23.70 -10.19
N LYS A 76 13.42 -23.91 -9.33
CA LYS A 76 12.86 -25.24 -9.00
C LYS A 76 11.47 -25.46 -9.58
N VAL A 77 10.98 -24.51 -10.37
CA VAL A 77 9.64 -24.55 -10.95
C VAL A 77 9.74 -25.22 -12.32
N LEU A 78 8.91 -26.25 -12.54
CA LEU A 78 8.76 -26.82 -13.86
C LEU A 78 8.00 -25.82 -14.74
N ILE A 79 8.60 -25.45 -15.87
CA ILE A 79 8.01 -24.54 -16.85
C ILE A 79 7.60 -25.40 -18.04
N ASP A 80 6.30 -25.56 -18.24
CA ASP A 80 5.77 -26.51 -19.23
C ASP A 80 5.79 -25.96 -20.66
N LYS A 81 5.85 -24.63 -20.83
CA LYS A 81 5.84 -23.93 -22.12
C LYS A 81 6.75 -22.71 -22.08
N PRO A 82 7.37 -22.32 -23.22
CA PRO A 82 8.19 -21.12 -23.27
C PRO A 82 7.36 -19.87 -22.94
N VAL A 83 7.88 -19.03 -22.05
CA VAL A 83 7.26 -17.78 -21.61
C VAL A 83 8.09 -16.61 -22.10
N ASN A 84 7.45 -15.64 -22.74
CA ASN A 84 8.00 -14.32 -23.02
C ASN A 84 6.84 -13.31 -22.94
N ASP A 85 6.51 -12.91 -21.73
CA ASP A 85 5.34 -12.06 -21.47
C ASP A 85 5.56 -11.19 -20.22
N THR A 86 4.66 -10.25 -19.97
CA THR A 86 4.78 -9.27 -18.88
C THR A 86 3.61 -9.39 -17.89
N VAL A 87 3.94 -9.49 -16.61
CA VAL A 87 2.99 -9.41 -15.50
C VAL A 87 2.93 -7.98 -14.99
N ASN A 88 1.76 -7.37 -14.99
CA ASN A 88 1.59 -6.00 -14.48
C ASN A 88 1.03 -6.03 -13.06
N ILE A 89 1.75 -5.44 -12.12
CA ILE A 89 1.37 -5.45 -10.70
C ILE A 89 1.24 -4.02 -10.22
N THR A 90 0.20 -3.75 -9.45
CA THR A 90 0.07 -2.51 -8.69
C THR A 90 0.35 -2.81 -7.23
N LEU A 91 1.40 -2.22 -6.69
CA LEU A 91 1.83 -2.35 -5.30
C LEU A 91 1.37 -1.14 -4.48
N LEU A 92 1.04 -1.38 -3.22
CA LEU A 92 0.89 -0.37 -2.17
C LEU A 92 2.14 -0.41 -1.31
N VAL A 93 2.77 0.73 -1.07
CA VAL A 93 3.64 0.94 0.09
C VAL A 93 2.81 1.72 1.10
N ASP A 94 2.51 1.13 2.24
CA ASP A 94 1.75 1.81 3.28
C ASP A 94 2.61 2.85 4.02
N ASN A 95 1.98 3.64 4.89
CA ASN A 95 2.66 4.64 5.70
C ASN A 95 3.65 4.07 6.74
N LYS A 96 3.76 2.75 6.87
CA LYS A 96 4.75 2.04 7.70
C LYS A 96 5.85 1.39 6.86
N GLY A 97 5.79 1.50 5.53
CA GLY A 97 6.75 0.90 4.62
C GLY A 97 6.48 -0.57 4.29
N THR A 98 5.31 -1.11 4.66
CA THR A 98 4.90 -2.47 4.29
C THR A 98 4.40 -2.48 2.86
N ILE A 99 4.79 -3.51 2.09
CA ILE A 99 4.44 -3.64 0.68
C ILE A 99 3.33 -4.68 0.52
N SER A 100 2.29 -4.36 -0.25
CA SER A 100 1.22 -5.30 -0.56
C SER A 100 0.72 -5.16 -2.00
N ILE A 101 0.07 -6.20 -2.52
CA ILE A 101 -0.55 -6.17 -3.85
C ILE A 101 -1.93 -5.49 -3.75
N ILE A 102 -2.16 -4.49 -4.60
CA ILE A 102 -3.50 -3.92 -4.84
C ILE A 102 -4.19 -4.66 -5.98
N ASN A 103 -3.47 -4.85 -7.08
CA ASN A 103 -3.98 -5.47 -8.29
C ASN A 103 -2.85 -6.18 -9.05
N LYS A 104 -3.19 -7.21 -9.82
CA LYS A 104 -2.26 -7.90 -10.71
C LYS A 104 -2.99 -8.36 -11.97
N ILE A 105 -2.33 -8.20 -13.11
CA ILE A 105 -2.76 -8.67 -14.41
C ILE A 105 -1.69 -9.67 -14.88
N ILE A 106 -2.06 -10.95 -14.89
CA ILE A 106 -1.19 -12.04 -15.29
C ILE A 106 -1.75 -12.63 -16.60
N PRO A 107 -0.98 -12.62 -17.70
CA PRO A 107 -1.35 -13.32 -18.94
C PRO A 107 -1.64 -14.81 -18.71
N GLU A 108 -2.67 -15.35 -19.36
CA GLU A 108 -3.01 -16.78 -19.28
C GLU A 108 -1.83 -17.69 -19.67
N LYS A 109 -1.02 -17.27 -20.65
CA LYS A 109 0.20 -18.00 -21.05
C LYS A 109 1.16 -18.27 -19.89
N ILE A 110 1.24 -17.35 -18.92
CA ILE A 110 2.08 -17.51 -17.74
C ILE A 110 1.45 -18.50 -16.76
N ILE A 111 0.13 -18.43 -16.56
CA ILE A 111 -0.59 -19.37 -15.70
C ILE A 111 -0.50 -20.80 -16.24
N ASP A 112 -0.66 -20.96 -17.55
CA ASP A 112 -0.56 -22.25 -18.24
C ASP A 112 0.86 -22.84 -18.17
N ALA A 113 1.88 -21.99 -18.28
CA ALA A 113 3.27 -22.44 -18.23
C ALA A 113 3.77 -22.68 -16.80
N ILE A 114 3.19 -21.98 -15.83
CA ILE A 114 3.58 -22.02 -14.42
C ILE A 114 2.30 -22.10 -13.55
N PRO A 115 1.74 -23.30 -13.33
CA PRO A 115 0.44 -23.50 -12.68
C PRO A 115 0.27 -22.85 -11.29
N ASN A 116 1.36 -22.58 -10.58
CA ASN A 116 1.36 -21.96 -9.25
C ASN A 116 1.91 -20.52 -9.24
N PHE A 117 2.06 -19.88 -10.40
CA PHE A 117 2.71 -18.56 -10.52
C PHE A 117 2.07 -17.51 -9.62
N ASN A 118 0.74 -17.51 -9.53
CA ASN A 118 0.00 -16.55 -8.72
C ASN A 118 0.38 -16.61 -7.23
N PHE A 119 0.55 -17.82 -6.69
CA PHE A 119 0.95 -18.05 -5.30
C PHE A 119 2.42 -17.67 -5.08
N LEU A 120 3.30 -18.08 -6.00
CA LEU A 120 4.72 -17.73 -5.97
C LEU A 120 4.91 -16.20 -5.97
N LEU A 121 4.16 -15.49 -6.82
CA LEU A 121 4.23 -14.04 -6.91
C LEU A 121 3.75 -13.35 -5.62
N THR A 122 2.64 -13.81 -5.04
CA THR A 122 2.16 -13.27 -3.76
C THR A 122 3.19 -13.49 -2.66
N ASN A 123 3.72 -14.70 -2.50
CA ASN A 123 4.74 -14.97 -1.49
C ASN A 123 6.02 -14.15 -1.72
N ALA A 124 6.42 -13.94 -2.97
CA ALA A 124 7.60 -13.16 -3.29
C ALA A 124 7.47 -11.71 -2.84
N ILE A 125 6.27 -11.14 -2.98
CA ILE A 125 5.95 -9.78 -2.57
C ILE A 125 5.77 -9.69 -1.05
N ASP A 126 5.10 -10.66 -0.43
CA ASP A 126 4.93 -10.70 1.03
C ASP A 126 6.26 -10.89 1.78
N SER A 127 7.29 -11.40 1.08
CA SER A 127 8.65 -11.57 1.60
C SER A 127 9.55 -10.33 1.40
N LEU A 128 9.02 -9.24 0.85
CA LEU A 128 9.79 -8.02 0.70
C LEU A 128 10.10 -7.39 2.06
N PRO A 129 11.28 -6.78 2.22
CA PRO A 129 11.60 -6.07 3.45
C PRO A 129 10.75 -4.82 3.60
N ILE A 130 10.63 -4.33 4.84
CA ILE A 130 10.05 -3.01 5.11
C ILE A 130 10.95 -1.94 4.48
N VAL A 131 10.33 -1.00 3.78
CA VAL A 131 11.01 0.10 3.08
C VAL A 131 10.74 1.44 3.76
N LEU A 132 11.39 2.51 3.31
CA LEU A 132 11.04 3.85 3.75
C LEU A 132 9.74 4.28 3.04
N PRO A 133 8.67 4.65 3.79
CA PRO A 133 7.44 5.14 3.18
C PRO A 133 7.66 6.52 2.55
N GLY A 134 6.74 6.92 1.67
CA GLY A 134 6.73 8.28 1.15
C GLY A 134 6.30 9.27 2.23
N THR A 135 6.82 10.49 2.17
CA THR A 135 6.56 11.53 3.17
C THR A 135 6.02 12.79 2.50
N LYS A 136 4.91 13.32 3.02
CA LYS A 136 4.44 14.67 2.70
C LYS A 136 5.19 15.66 3.56
N THR A 137 6.29 16.20 3.03
CA THR A 137 7.24 17.02 3.80
C THR A 137 6.58 18.26 4.40
N SER A 138 5.63 18.88 3.70
CA SER A 138 4.86 20.03 4.21
C SER A 138 4.02 19.71 5.45
N LEU A 139 3.66 18.45 5.66
CA LEU A 139 2.85 17.96 6.78
C LEU A 139 3.66 17.12 7.77
N GLY A 140 4.88 16.70 7.40
CA GLY A 140 5.71 15.81 8.21
C GLY A 140 5.11 14.42 8.43
N ILE A 141 4.21 13.97 7.56
CA ILE A 141 3.51 12.67 7.70
C ILE A 141 3.91 11.69 6.60
N SER A 142 4.07 10.43 6.98
CA SER A 142 4.21 9.32 6.04
C SER A 142 2.86 8.98 5.41
N VAL A 143 2.86 8.67 4.11
CA VAL A 143 1.66 8.44 3.32
C VAL A 143 1.73 7.15 2.51
N ASN A 144 0.54 6.62 2.23
CA ASN A 144 0.37 5.49 1.34
C ASN A 144 0.72 5.88 -0.11
N SER A 145 1.50 5.04 -0.78
CA SER A 145 1.97 5.29 -2.14
C SER A 145 1.71 4.08 -3.03
N LYS A 146 1.34 4.32 -4.29
CA LYS A 146 1.04 3.27 -5.26
C LYS A 146 2.10 3.23 -6.35
N PHE A 147 2.54 2.04 -6.72
CA PHE A 147 3.50 1.82 -7.80
C PHE A 147 2.96 0.79 -8.78
N GLN A 148 3.18 1.05 -10.06
CA GLN A 148 2.97 0.07 -11.11
C GLN A 148 4.32 -0.52 -11.48
N LEU A 149 4.41 -1.85 -11.42
CA LEU A 149 5.62 -2.60 -11.71
C LEU A 149 5.31 -3.66 -12.78
N PRO A 150 5.83 -3.49 -14.01
CA PRO A 150 5.84 -4.55 -15.00
C PRO A 150 7.00 -5.52 -14.71
N ILE A 151 6.71 -6.81 -14.60
CA ILE A 151 7.70 -7.88 -14.47
C ILE A 151 7.71 -8.68 -15.76
N ILE A 152 8.82 -8.62 -16.49
CA ILE A 152 9.02 -9.38 -17.72
C ILE A 152 9.53 -10.77 -17.33
N LEU A 153 8.78 -11.81 -17.71
CA LEU A 153 9.20 -13.20 -17.56
C LEU A 153 9.65 -13.73 -18.90
N LYS A 154 10.89 -14.24 -18.94
CA LYS A 154 11.46 -14.88 -20.11
C LYS A 154 12.08 -16.21 -19.71
N SER A 155 11.56 -17.30 -20.25
CA SER A 155 12.19 -18.61 -20.18
C SER A 155 12.99 -18.87 -21.46
N GLN A 156 14.01 -19.72 -21.37
CA GLN A 156 14.69 -20.27 -22.54
C GLN A 156 13.87 -21.42 -23.15
#